data_AF-A0A962WCI6-F1
#
_entry.id   AF-A0A962WCI6-F1
#
_cell.length_a   1.000
_cell.length_b   1.000
_cell.length_c   1.000
_cell.angle_alpha   90.00
_cell.angle_beta   90.00
_cell.angle_gamma   90.00
#
_symmetry.space_group_name_H-M   'P 1'
#
loop_
_entity.id
_entity.type
_entity.pdbx_description
1 polymer ?
#
loop_
_entity_poly.entity_id
_entity_poly.type
_entity_poly.pdbx_seq_one_letter_code
_entity_poly.pdbx_strand_id
1 'polypeptide(L)'
;MTVTGHTELEQKRFALHLGLAEQGKIHAVEDRHQEALTHYREAMNVAVRQGAPEVFFRHYLGCSLESLERMGAYQEVLDYCEKALAHYQENPPEHDIARLDRATIRQREGVIAMRLGEVDRAKTAFAEALNEARALRARLPLAERLNRWLLTNMHIDPRRLEQELAQHDYWTVRPDNIDRGRARALPEVPASSSPNPMFRR
;
A
#
# COMPACT_ATOMS: atom_id res chain seq x y z
N MET A 1 20.51 -9.58 32.63
CA MET A 1 20.62 -8.34 31.83
C MET A 1 20.89 -8.77 30.39
N THR A 2 19.91 -8.81 29.47
CA THR A 2 20.19 -8.96 28.00
C THR A 2 18.99 -8.99 27.05
N VAL A 3 17.72 -8.84 27.46
CA VAL A 3 16.61 -8.72 26.48
C VAL A 3 16.40 -7.26 26.05
N THR A 4 16.46 -6.32 26.99
CA THR A 4 16.15 -4.89 26.74
C THR A 4 17.18 -4.19 25.84
N GLY A 5 18.45 -4.58 25.90
CA GLY A 5 19.54 -3.94 25.14
C GLY A 5 19.57 -4.28 23.65
N HIS A 6 19.08 -5.47 23.25
CA HIS A 6 18.95 -5.82 21.82
C HIS A 6 17.80 -5.07 21.16
N THR A 7 16.65 -4.95 21.84
CA THR A 7 15.47 -4.26 21.31
C THR A 7 15.72 -2.76 21.12
N GLU A 8 16.48 -2.11 22.00
CA GLU A 8 16.78 -0.68 21.88
C GLU A 8 17.77 -0.37 20.73
N LEU A 9 18.73 -1.27 20.48
CA LEU A 9 19.66 -1.17 19.36
C LEU A 9 18.97 -1.42 18.01
N GLU A 10 18.06 -2.39 17.94
CA GLU A 10 17.23 -2.64 16.76
C GLU A 10 16.26 -1.48 16.50
N GLN A 11 15.65 -0.91 17.56
CA GLN A 11 14.82 0.29 17.43
C GLN A 11 15.62 1.48 16.91
N LYS A 12 16.85 1.69 17.39
CA LYS A 12 17.75 2.73 16.86
C LYS A 12 18.16 2.46 15.41
N ARG A 13 18.40 1.20 15.05
CA ARG A 13 18.75 0.79 13.67
C ARG A 13 17.67 1.20 12.68
N PHE A 14 16.41 0.91 12.99
CA PHE A 14 15.27 1.14 12.09
C PHE A 14 14.61 2.52 12.24
N ALA A 15 15.08 3.35 13.18
CA ALA A 15 14.46 4.63 13.52
C ALA A 15 14.31 5.57 12.31
N LEU A 16 15.26 5.57 11.37
CA LEU A 16 15.24 6.49 10.23
C LEU A 16 14.10 6.19 9.25
N HIS A 17 14.01 4.98 8.70
CA HIS A 17 12.95 4.66 7.74
C HIS A 17 11.57 4.69 8.39
N LEU A 18 11.47 4.31 9.67
CA LEU A 18 10.23 4.47 10.43
C LEU A 18 9.82 5.94 10.56
N GLY A 19 10.75 6.81 10.94
CA GLY A 19 10.46 8.24 11.07
C GLY A 19 10.11 8.92 9.75
N LEU A 20 10.78 8.55 8.66
CA LEU A 20 10.44 9.02 7.31
C LEU A 20 9.03 8.58 6.92
N ALA A 21 8.66 7.32 7.18
CA ALA A 21 7.31 6.84 6.91
C ALA A 21 6.25 7.55 7.76
N GLU A 22 6.50 7.79 9.04
CA GLU A 22 5.58 8.56 9.90
C GLU A 22 5.40 10.00 9.39
N GLN A 23 6.47 10.64 8.92
CA GLN A 23 6.37 11.96 8.27
C GLN A 23 5.56 11.89 6.98
N GLY A 24 5.74 10.84 6.17
CA GLY A 24 4.92 10.59 4.99
C GLY A 24 3.43 10.47 5.33
N LYS A 25 3.09 9.79 6.43
CA LYS A 25 1.69 9.69 6.90
C LYS A 25 1.11 11.04 7.29
N ILE A 26 1.89 11.90 7.96
CA ILE A 26 1.47 13.27 8.29
C ILE A 26 1.14 14.04 7.02
N HIS A 27 2.00 13.98 6.01
CA HIS A 27 1.73 14.61 4.71
C HIS A 27 0.45 14.07 4.06
N ALA A 28 0.24 12.75 4.07
CA ALA A 28 -0.93 12.12 3.47
C ALA A 28 -2.25 12.52 4.17
N VAL A 29 -2.31 12.58 5.50
CA VAL A 29 -3.55 13.03 6.21
C VAL A 29 -3.82 14.52 6.05
N GLU A 30 -2.83 15.30 5.63
CA GLU A 30 -2.93 16.71 5.28
C GLU A 30 -3.15 16.93 3.77
N ASP A 31 -3.53 15.87 3.03
CA ASP A 31 -3.80 15.87 1.58
C ASP A 31 -2.57 16.24 0.71
N ARG A 32 -1.36 16.21 1.30
CA ARG A 32 -0.07 16.48 0.63
C ARG A 32 0.55 15.17 0.12
N HIS A 33 -0.16 14.51 -0.78
CA HIS A 33 0.19 13.15 -1.24
C HIS A 33 1.50 13.07 -2.02
N GLN A 34 1.91 14.13 -2.73
CA GLN A 34 3.17 14.16 -3.46
C GLN A 34 4.39 14.16 -2.51
N GLU A 35 4.31 14.94 -1.44
CA GLU A 35 5.30 14.94 -0.37
C GLU A 35 5.30 13.62 0.40
N ALA A 36 4.12 13.04 0.65
CA ALA A 36 3.99 11.71 1.26
C ALA A 36 4.73 10.64 0.45
N LEU A 37 4.51 10.59 -0.87
CA LEU A 37 5.20 9.68 -1.78
C LEU A 37 6.72 9.83 -1.74
N THR A 38 7.21 11.06 -1.62
CA THR A 38 8.66 11.31 -1.52
C THR A 38 9.23 10.68 -0.25
N HIS A 39 8.52 10.83 0.89
CA HIS A 39 8.92 10.24 2.15
C HIS A 39 8.83 8.70 2.15
N TYR A 40 7.76 8.12 1.61
CA TYR A 40 7.62 6.66 1.55
C TYR A 40 8.68 6.02 0.64
N ARG A 41 9.01 6.65 -0.49
CA ARG A 41 10.09 6.20 -1.39
C ARG A 41 11.43 6.19 -0.66
N GLU A 42 11.77 7.25 0.07
CA GLU A 42 13.02 7.27 0.82
C GLU A 42 13.01 6.30 2.01
N ALA A 43 11.87 6.14 2.69
CA ALA A 43 11.71 5.14 3.73
C ALA A 43 11.96 3.72 3.19
N MET A 44 11.43 3.37 2.02
CA MET A 44 11.71 2.10 1.34
C MET A 44 13.19 1.94 0.99
N ASN A 45 13.82 2.98 0.41
CA ASN A 45 15.24 2.96 0.07
C ASN A 45 16.11 2.68 1.31
N VAL A 46 15.85 3.38 2.41
CA VAL A 46 16.58 3.21 3.67
C VAL A 46 16.33 1.82 4.27
N ALA A 47 15.08 1.35 4.29
CA ALA A 47 14.73 0.02 4.80
C ALA A 47 15.47 -1.09 4.05
N VAL A 48 15.51 -1.03 2.71
CA VAL A 48 16.25 -1.99 1.88
C VAL A 48 17.76 -1.92 2.17
N ARG A 49 18.35 -0.72 2.22
CA ARG A 49 19.79 -0.54 2.52
C ARG A 49 20.17 -1.09 3.89
N GLN A 50 19.26 -1.00 4.86
CA GLN A 50 19.49 -1.49 6.22
C GLN A 50 19.20 -2.99 6.38
N GLY A 51 18.71 -3.68 5.33
CA GLY A 51 18.28 -5.07 5.41
C GLY A 51 17.12 -5.25 6.39
N ALA A 52 16.20 -4.28 6.43
CA ALA A 52 15.03 -4.35 7.30
C ALA A 52 14.09 -5.48 6.81
N PRO A 53 13.34 -6.14 7.72
CA PRO A 53 12.35 -7.14 7.37
C PRO A 53 11.36 -6.66 6.30
N GLU A 54 10.98 -7.55 5.39
CA GLU A 54 10.11 -7.27 4.22
C GLU A 54 8.77 -6.61 4.60
N VAL A 55 8.26 -6.87 5.80
CA VAL A 55 7.03 -6.27 6.31
C VAL A 55 7.06 -4.73 6.29
N PHE A 56 8.23 -4.11 6.50
CA PHE A 56 8.37 -2.65 6.41
C PHE A 56 8.22 -2.17 4.97
N PHE A 57 8.86 -2.86 4.02
CA PHE A 57 8.75 -2.55 2.60
C PHE A 57 7.30 -2.68 2.13
N ARG A 58 6.62 -3.77 2.46
CA ARG A 58 5.18 -3.98 2.14
C ARG A 58 4.30 -2.88 2.70
N HIS A 59 4.53 -2.48 3.95
CA HIS A 59 3.78 -1.39 4.59
C HIS A 59 3.97 -0.05 3.86
N TYR A 60 5.21 0.34 3.55
CA TYR A 60 5.50 1.61 2.85
C TYR A 60 5.00 1.63 1.41
N LEU A 61 5.02 0.48 0.75
CA LEU A 61 4.42 0.31 -0.56
C LEU A 61 2.90 0.48 -0.50
N GLY A 62 2.22 -0.13 0.48
CA GLY A 62 0.80 0.10 0.71
C GLY A 62 0.45 1.58 0.92
N CYS A 63 1.24 2.30 1.73
CA CYS A 63 1.06 3.74 1.96
C CYS A 63 1.29 4.57 0.67
N SER A 64 2.24 4.14 -0.17
CA SER A 64 2.52 4.77 -1.46
C SER A 64 1.37 4.59 -2.44
N LEU A 65 0.84 3.37 -2.57
CA LEU A 65 -0.31 3.08 -3.43
C LEU A 65 -1.53 3.87 -2.99
N GLU A 66 -1.81 3.94 -1.68
CA GLU A 66 -2.87 4.78 -1.14
C GLU A 66 -2.72 6.25 -1.57
N SER A 67 -1.51 6.81 -1.52
CA SER A 67 -1.28 8.19 -1.97
C SER A 67 -1.47 8.38 -3.48
N LEU A 68 -1.05 7.41 -4.30
CA LEU A 68 -1.32 7.43 -5.74
C LEU A 68 -2.83 7.39 -6.04
N GLU A 69 -3.58 6.54 -5.34
CA GLU A 69 -5.03 6.46 -5.49
C GLU A 69 -5.73 7.77 -5.11
N ARG A 70 -5.30 8.39 -4.02
CA ARG A 70 -5.83 9.69 -3.58
C ARG A 70 -5.56 10.81 -4.58
N MET A 71 -4.42 10.75 -5.27
CA MET A 71 -4.08 11.66 -6.37
C MET A 71 -4.79 11.32 -7.69
N GLY A 72 -5.56 10.23 -7.75
CA GLY A 72 -6.20 9.77 -8.99
C GLY A 72 -5.24 9.11 -9.98
N ALA A 73 -4.02 8.76 -9.57
CA ALA A 73 -3.02 8.06 -10.39
C ALA A 73 -3.34 6.55 -10.52
N TYR A 74 -4.58 6.24 -10.90
CA TYR A 74 -5.14 4.90 -10.93
C TYR A 74 -4.40 3.94 -11.87
N GLN A 75 -3.92 4.44 -13.02
CA GLN A 75 -3.15 3.62 -13.95
C GLN A 75 -1.82 3.15 -13.33
N GLU A 76 -1.12 4.02 -12.59
CA GLU A 76 0.13 3.63 -11.91
C GLU A 76 -0.11 2.55 -10.85
N VAL A 77 -1.27 2.61 -10.17
CA VAL A 77 -1.68 1.60 -9.19
C VAL A 77 -2.02 0.27 -9.87
N LEU A 78 -2.68 0.30 -11.02
CA LEU A 78 -2.95 -0.90 -11.82
C LEU A 78 -1.66 -1.54 -12.35
N ASP A 79 -0.76 -0.74 -12.92
CA ASP A 79 0.55 -1.20 -13.39
C ASP A 79 1.33 -1.90 -12.26
N TYR A 80 1.24 -1.37 -11.04
CA TYR A 80 1.80 -2.02 -9.86
C TYR A 80 1.12 -3.36 -9.57
N CYS A 81 -0.22 -3.38 -9.52
CA CYS A 81 -0.98 -4.61 -9.26
C CYS A 81 -0.61 -5.70 -10.27
N GLU A 82 -0.61 -5.36 -11.56
CA GLU A 82 -0.25 -6.28 -12.65
C GLU A 82 1.16 -6.86 -12.46
N LYS A 83 2.16 -6.02 -12.18
CA LYS A 83 3.55 -6.47 -11.93
C LYS A 83 3.65 -7.38 -10.70
N ALA A 84 2.97 -7.02 -9.61
CA ALA A 84 2.99 -7.81 -8.38
C ALA A 84 2.30 -9.17 -8.58
N LEU A 85 1.19 -9.20 -9.31
CA LEU A 85 0.46 -10.43 -9.62
C LEU A 85 1.23 -11.34 -10.58
N ALA A 86 1.87 -10.77 -11.60
CA ALA A 86 2.79 -11.50 -12.47
C ALA A 86 3.95 -12.12 -11.66
N HIS A 87 4.54 -11.36 -10.75
CA HIS A 87 5.59 -11.87 -9.86
C HIS A 87 5.13 -13.07 -9.03
N TYR A 88 3.92 -13.00 -8.43
CA TYR A 88 3.36 -14.12 -7.67
C TYR A 88 2.91 -15.30 -8.53
N GLN A 89 2.67 -15.10 -9.82
CA GLN A 89 2.39 -16.18 -10.76
C GLN A 89 3.68 -16.93 -11.12
N GLU A 90 4.77 -16.19 -11.35
CA GLU A 90 6.11 -16.75 -11.61
C GLU A 90 6.74 -17.37 -10.35
N ASN A 91 6.43 -16.82 -9.18
CA ASN A 91 6.95 -17.23 -7.88
C ASN A 91 5.78 -17.49 -6.90
N PRO A 92 5.09 -18.64 -7.02
CA PRO A 92 3.93 -18.94 -6.18
C PRO A 92 4.28 -18.88 -4.69
N PRO A 93 3.54 -18.11 -3.88
CA PRO A 93 3.85 -17.95 -2.47
C PRO A 93 3.60 -19.23 -1.67
N GLU A 94 4.61 -19.67 -0.90
CA GLU A 94 4.55 -20.89 -0.09
C GLU A 94 3.78 -20.71 1.23
N HIS A 95 3.69 -19.48 1.73
CA HIS A 95 3.08 -19.17 3.02
C HIS A 95 1.76 -18.43 2.88
N ASP A 96 0.83 -18.72 3.78
CA ASP A 96 -0.53 -18.17 3.79
C ASP A 96 -0.57 -16.64 3.83
N ILE A 97 0.41 -16.00 4.50
CA ILE A 97 0.51 -14.54 4.56
C ILE A 97 0.74 -13.94 3.16
N ALA A 98 1.67 -14.51 2.39
CA ALA A 98 1.97 -14.02 1.05
C ALA A 98 0.85 -14.36 0.05
N ARG A 99 0.15 -15.48 0.24
CA ARG A 99 -1.09 -15.77 -0.49
C ARG A 99 -2.20 -14.77 -0.18
N LEU A 100 -2.36 -14.39 1.09
CA LEU A 100 -3.34 -13.38 1.48
C LEU A 100 -3.00 -12.01 0.92
N ASP A 101 -1.71 -11.64 0.91
CA ASP A 101 -1.24 -10.40 0.28
C ASP A 101 -1.64 -10.32 -1.20
N ARG A 102 -1.43 -11.40 -1.95
CA ARG A 102 -1.89 -11.51 -3.35
C ARG A 102 -3.40 -11.28 -3.49
N ALA A 103 -4.19 -11.86 -2.60
CA ALA A 103 -5.64 -11.64 -2.57
C ALA A 103 -6.00 -10.17 -2.26
N THR A 104 -5.24 -9.47 -1.40
CA THR A 104 -5.44 -8.04 -1.14
C THR A 104 -5.03 -7.15 -2.31
N ILE A 105 -4.01 -7.53 -3.08
CA ILE A 105 -3.62 -6.85 -4.33
C ILE A 105 -4.74 -7.00 -5.36
N ARG A 106 -5.33 -8.19 -5.51
CA ARG A 106 -6.52 -8.39 -6.36
C ARG A 106 -7.72 -7.55 -5.90
N GLN A 107 -7.95 -7.43 -4.59
CA GLN A 107 -8.98 -6.52 -4.07
C GLN A 107 -8.69 -5.07 -4.47
N ARG A 108 -7.43 -4.61 -4.38
CA ARG A 108 -7.03 -3.25 -4.81
C ARG A 108 -7.24 -3.07 -6.30
N GLU A 109 -6.80 -4.01 -7.14
CA GLU A 109 -7.07 -4.01 -8.58
C GLU A 109 -8.57 -3.85 -8.88
N GLY A 110 -9.43 -4.61 -8.19
CA GLY A 110 -10.88 -4.53 -8.35
C GLY A 110 -11.45 -3.15 -7.98
N VAL A 111 -10.96 -2.55 -6.89
CA VAL A 111 -11.36 -1.18 -6.49
C VAL A 111 -10.97 -0.16 -7.56
N ILE A 112 -9.76 -0.25 -8.11
CA ILE A 112 -9.29 0.69 -9.14
C ILE A 112 -10.03 0.50 -10.46
N ALA A 113 -10.24 -0.75 -10.88
CA ALA A 113 -11.06 -1.04 -12.05
C ALA A 113 -12.49 -0.47 -11.91
N MET A 114 -13.10 -0.54 -10.71
CA MET A 114 -14.39 0.12 -10.45
C MET A 114 -14.33 1.64 -10.64
N ARG A 115 -13.27 2.29 -10.14
CA ARG A 115 -13.09 3.75 -10.28
C ARG A 115 -12.91 4.18 -11.74
N LEU A 116 -12.32 3.33 -12.57
CA LEU A 116 -12.15 3.55 -14.01
C LEU A 116 -13.38 3.14 -14.85
N GLY A 117 -14.40 2.55 -14.23
CA GLY A 117 -15.58 2.04 -14.94
C GLY A 117 -15.36 0.72 -15.67
N GLU A 118 -14.24 0.03 -15.41
CA GLU A 118 -13.86 -1.26 -16.00
C GLU A 118 -14.57 -2.41 -15.26
N VAL A 119 -15.89 -2.51 -15.43
CA VAL A 119 -16.76 -3.42 -14.66
C VAL A 119 -16.32 -4.89 -14.75
N ASP A 120 -15.97 -5.37 -15.95
CA ASP A 120 -15.61 -6.79 -16.14
C ASP A 120 -14.25 -7.13 -15.52
N ARG A 121 -13.30 -6.20 -15.59
CA ARG A 121 -12.01 -6.32 -14.90
C ARG A 121 -12.22 -6.35 -13.39
N ALA A 122 -13.06 -5.47 -12.87
CA ALA A 122 -13.37 -5.43 -11.44
C ALA A 122 -14.01 -6.73 -10.94
N LYS A 123 -14.99 -7.28 -11.70
CA LYS A 123 -15.63 -8.57 -11.39
C LYS A 123 -14.61 -9.70 -11.33
N THR A 124 -13.73 -9.78 -12.33
CA THR A 124 -12.66 -10.80 -12.38
C THR A 124 -11.73 -10.67 -11.18
N ALA A 125 -11.23 -9.46 -10.91
CA ALA A 125 -10.30 -9.21 -9.81
C ALA A 125 -10.90 -9.57 -8.44
N PHE A 126 -12.16 -9.18 -8.16
CA PHE A 126 -12.80 -9.55 -6.90
C PHE A 126 -13.12 -11.05 -6.82
N ALA A 127 -13.54 -11.69 -7.91
CA ALA A 127 -13.78 -13.13 -7.92
C ALA A 127 -12.51 -13.91 -7.57
N GLU A 128 -11.38 -13.53 -8.14
CA GLU A 128 -10.08 -14.12 -7.84
C GLU A 128 -9.65 -13.85 -6.39
N ALA A 129 -9.73 -12.60 -5.92
CA ALA A 129 -9.44 -12.26 -4.52
C ALA A 129 -10.25 -13.11 -3.53
N LEU A 130 -11.55 -13.28 -3.78
CA LEU A 130 -12.45 -14.04 -2.93
C LEU A 130 -12.18 -15.54 -2.98
N ASN A 131 -11.80 -16.08 -4.15
CA ASN A 131 -11.43 -17.49 -4.27
C ASN A 131 -10.15 -17.80 -3.48
N GLU A 132 -9.15 -16.92 -3.55
CA GLU A 132 -7.92 -17.06 -2.78
C GLU A 132 -8.15 -16.97 -1.27
N ALA A 133 -8.91 -15.97 -0.83
CA ALA A 133 -9.27 -15.80 0.58
C ALA A 133 -10.03 -17.01 1.13
N ARG A 134 -10.98 -17.57 0.36
CA ARG A 134 -11.71 -18.79 0.75
C ARG A 134 -10.80 -19.99 0.90
N ALA A 135 -9.86 -20.18 -0.02
CA ALA A 135 -8.88 -21.27 0.07
C ALA A 135 -7.99 -21.16 1.32
N LEU A 136 -7.83 -19.96 1.86
CA LEU A 136 -7.11 -19.66 3.12
C LEU A 136 -8.01 -19.69 4.37
N ARG A 137 -9.31 -19.91 4.23
CA ARG A 137 -10.32 -19.69 5.29
C ARG A 137 -10.28 -18.26 5.86
N ALA A 138 -9.81 -17.31 5.06
CA ALA A 138 -9.81 -15.89 5.37
C ALA A 138 -11.06 -15.21 4.78
N ARG A 139 -11.31 -13.96 5.19
CA ARG A 139 -12.39 -13.13 4.64
C ARG A 139 -11.84 -11.82 4.10
N LEU A 140 -12.44 -11.36 3.01
CA LEU A 140 -12.21 -10.03 2.45
C LEU A 140 -13.57 -9.30 2.35
N PRO A 141 -14.08 -8.76 3.47
CA PRO A 141 -15.43 -8.21 3.53
C PRO A 141 -15.68 -7.09 2.50
N LEU A 142 -14.67 -6.26 2.22
CA LEU A 142 -14.76 -5.23 1.19
C LEU A 142 -14.93 -5.84 -0.20
N ALA A 143 -14.09 -6.82 -0.59
CA ALA A 143 -14.24 -7.53 -1.85
C ALA A 143 -15.62 -8.23 -1.95
N GLU A 144 -16.10 -8.86 -0.86
CA GLU A 144 -17.43 -9.49 -0.83
C GLU A 144 -18.54 -8.46 -1.12
N ARG A 145 -18.43 -7.28 -0.48
CA ARG A 145 -19.38 -6.18 -0.57
C ARG A 145 -19.42 -5.57 -1.97
N LEU A 146 -18.26 -5.20 -2.51
CA LEU A 146 -18.15 -4.56 -3.81
C LEU A 146 -18.46 -5.53 -4.95
N ASN A 147 -18.04 -6.79 -4.86
CA ASN A 147 -18.42 -7.82 -5.84
C ASN A 147 -19.94 -8.01 -5.88
N ARG A 148 -20.62 -7.98 -4.73
CA ARG A 148 -22.09 -8.06 -4.69
C ARG A 148 -22.73 -6.89 -5.45
N TRP A 149 -22.23 -5.67 -5.30
CA TRP A 149 -22.74 -4.53 -6.05
C TRP A 149 -22.64 -4.75 -7.56
N LEU A 150 -21.47 -5.20 -8.03
CA LEU A 150 -21.21 -5.49 -9.44
C LEU A 150 -22.11 -6.62 -9.99
N LEU A 151 -22.35 -7.67 -9.21
CA LEU A 151 -23.22 -8.78 -9.62
C LEU A 151 -24.71 -8.39 -9.64
N THR A 152 -25.11 -7.43 -8.82
CA THR A 152 -26.49 -6.90 -8.79
C THR A 152 -26.69 -5.71 -9.74
N ASN A 153 -25.69 -5.37 -10.56
CA ASN A 153 -25.68 -4.18 -11.42
C ASN A 153 -26.08 -2.90 -10.68
N MET A 154 -25.66 -2.78 -9.41
CA MET A 154 -25.92 -1.59 -8.60
C MET A 154 -25.08 -0.43 -9.14
N HIS A 155 -25.70 0.76 -9.23
CA HIS A 155 -24.98 1.97 -9.61
C HIS A 155 -23.83 2.28 -8.63
N ILE A 156 -22.64 2.52 -9.17
CA ILE A 156 -21.44 2.85 -8.41
C ILE A 156 -21.38 4.37 -8.24
N ASP A 157 -21.81 4.85 -7.07
CA ASP A 157 -21.61 6.24 -6.64
C ASP A 157 -20.19 6.38 -6.05
N PRO A 158 -19.32 7.26 -6.57
CA PRO A 158 -17.97 7.48 -6.04
C PRO A 158 -17.94 7.81 -4.55
N ARG A 159 -18.91 8.59 -4.05
CA ARG A 159 -18.98 8.96 -2.64
C ARG A 159 -19.29 7.75 -1.78
N ARG A 160 -20.22 6.90 -2.23
CA ARG A 160 -20.59 5.67 -1.54
C ARG A 160 -19.47 4.64 -1.57
N LEU A 161 -18.74 4.53 -2.69
CA LEU A 161 -17.54 3.70 -2.77
C LEU A 161 -16.52 4.14 -1.72
N GLU A 162 -16.23 5.44 -1.65
CA GLU A 162 -15.29 6.00 -0.67
C GLU A 162 -15.69 5.68 0.79
N GLN A 163 -16.98 5.78 1.11
CA GLN A 163 -17.51 5.41 2.43
C GLN A 163 -17.29 3.94 2.77
N GLU A 164 -17.54 3.04 1.81
CA GLU A 164 -17.31 1.60 2.01
C GLU A 164 -15.81 1.29 2.14
N LEU A 165 -14.93 1.95 1.38
CA LEU A 165 -13.47 1.80 1.55
C LEU A 165 -13.04 2.20 2.97
N ALA A 166 -13.51 3.34 3.46
CA ALA A 166 -13.20 3.82 4.81
C ALA A 166 -13.75 2.89 5.90
N GLN A 167 -14.99 2.39 5.74
CA GLN A 167 -15.62 1.47 6.70
C GLN A 167 -14.88 0.13 6.83
N HIS A 168 -14.17 -0.28 5.78
CA HIS A 168 -13.49 -1.57 5.71
C HIS A 168 -11.97 -1.49 5.89
N ASP A 169 -11.46 -0.42 6.52
CA ASP A 169 -10.03 -0.24 6.79
C ASP A 169 -9.13 -0.34 5.54
N TYR A 170 -9.68 0.01 4.38
CA TYR A 170 -8.93 -0.01 3.12
C TYR A 170 -7.75 0.98 3.14
N TRP A 171 -7.98 2.13 3.78
CA TRP A 171 -6.99 3.18 4.00
C TRP A 171 -6.21 2.86 5.27
N THR A 172 -4.92 2.58 5.09
CA THR A 172 -4.02 2.24 6.17
C THR A 172 -3.50 3.51 6.85
N VAL A 173 -3.38 4.62 6.12
CA VAL A 173 -2.92 5.88 6.71
C VAL A 173 -4.09 6.63 7.31
N ARG A 174 -4.10 6.80 8.63
CA ARG A 174 -5.20 7.48 9.33
C ARG A 174 -4.71 8.37 10.46
N PRO A 175 -5.42 9.46 10.81
CA PRO A 175 -4.99 10.37 11.86
C PRO A 175 -4.74 9.72 13.23
N ASP A 176 -5.42 8.61 13.52
CA ASP A 176 -5.35 7.86 14.79
C ASP A 176 -4.14 6.91 14.88
N ASN A 177 -3.43 6.63 13.78
CA ASN A 177 -2.31 5.68 13.74
C ASN A 177 -0.95 6.27 13.34
N ILE A 178 -0.81 7.59 13.54
CA ILE A 178 0.41 8.35 13.28
C ILE A 178 1.15 8.63 14.59
N ASP A 179 2.42 8.24 14.65
CA ASP A 179 3.32 8.63 15.72
C ASP A 179 4.11 9.88 15.32
N ARG A 180 3.54 11.05 15.65
CA ARG A 180 4.17 12.35 15.37
C ARG A 180 5.51 12.52 16.07
N GLY A 181 5.74 11.85 17.20
CA GLY A 181 7.03 11.94 17.93
C GLY A 181 8.16 11.22 17.21
N ARG A 182 7.83 10.21 16.39
CA ARG A 182 8.78 9.48 15.55
C ARG A 182 9.05 10.15 14.22
N ALA A 183 8.18 11.04 13.75
CA ALA A 183 8.30 11.66 12.45
C ALA A 183 9.67 12.34 12.25
N ARG A 184 10.23 12.15 11.05
CA ARG A 184 11.53 12.70 10.62
C ARG A 184 11.38 13.31 9.24
N ALA A 185 11.85 14.54 9.10
CA ALA A 185 11.99 15.16 7.79
C ALA A 185 12.99 14.39 6.93
N LEU A 186 12.85 14.50 5.61
CA LEU A 186 13.88 14.07 4.67
C LEU A 186 15.21 14.74 5.00
N PRO A 187 16.34 14.04 4.88
CA PRO A 187 17.65 14.66 5.01
C PRO A 187 17.79 15.74 3.93
N GLU A 188 18.30 16.90 4.31
CA GLU A 188 18.63 17.94 3.34
C GLU A 188 19.68 17.37 2.37
N VAL A 189 19.33 17.32 1.08
CA VAL A 189 20.34 17.10 0.04
C VAL A 189 21.07 18.43 -0.10
N PRO A 190 22.37 18.54 0.26
CA PRO A 190 23.11 19.77 0.00
C PRO A 190 23.01 20.06 -1.49
N ALA A 191 22.74 21.31 -1.83
CA ALA A 191 22.51 21.79 -3.20
C ALA A 191 23.80 21.71 -4.05
N SER A 192 24.29 20.51 -4.32
CA SER A 192 25.38 20.23 -5.26
C SER A 192 25.48 18.73 -5.56
N SER A 193 24.51 18.19 -6.28
CA SER A 193 24.74 17.05 -7.17
C SER A 193 23.59 16.92 -8.16
N SER A 194 23.91 17.16 -9.42
CA SER A 194 23.11 17.10 -10.64
C SER A 194 22.09 15.95 -10.73
N PRO A 195 21.03 16.10 -11.54
CA PRO A 195 19.94 15.12 -11.62
C PRO A 195 20.42 13.79 -12.20
N ASN A 196 20.27 12.71 -11.43
CA ASN A 196 20.43 11.34 -11.92
C ASN A 196 19.11 10.89 -12.59
N PRO A 197 19.11 10.51 -13.89
CA PRO A 197 17.88 10.23 -14.62
C PRO A 197 17.42 8.80 -14.37
N MET A 198 16.38 8.61 -13.55
CA MET A 198 15.82 7.28 -13.30
C MET A 198 14.49 7.02 -14.04
N PHE A 199 14.32 7.59 -15.24
CA PHE A 199 13.44 7.07 -16.28
C PHE A 199 14.01 7.45 -17.65
N ARG A 200 14.76 6.53 -18.27
CA ARG A 200 14.96 6.51 -19.72
C ARG A 200 14.60 5.12 -20.24
N ARG A 201 13.44 5.11 -20.90
CA ARG A 201 12.84 4.09 -21.79
C ARG A 201 12.59 2.72 -21.22
#